data_AF-A0AAE1W8J9-F1
#
_entry.id   AF-A0AAE1W8J9-F1
#
_cell.length_a   1.000
_cell.length_b   1.000
_cell.length_c   1.000
_cell.angle_alpha   90.00
_cell.angle_beta   90.00
_cell.angle_gamma   90.00
#
_symmetry.space_group_name_H-M   'P 1'
#
loop_
_entity.id
_entity.type
_entity.pdbx_description
1 polymer ?
#
loop_
_entity_poly.entity_id
_entity_poly.type
_entity_poly.pdbx_seq_one_letter_code
_entity_poly.pdbx_strand_id
1 'polypeptide(L)'
;MERARKLANRAILRRLVSESKQQPLYQSSRYVSSLSPSVVHGGSNVVKAHNFNSRSLAQFVGSRSISVEALKPSDTFPRRHNSATPEEQSKMADFVGFNSLDSLIDATVPKSIRIDKMELPIFDEGLTEAQMLEHMKDLASKNKIFKSYIGMGYYNTFVPPVILRNIMENPGWYTQYTLIRLRFPREA
;
A
#
# COMPACT_ATOMS: atom_id res chain seq x y z
N MET A 1 17.28 -5.37 55.18
CA MET A 1 17.09 -4.47 54.01
C MET A 1 17.15 -5.20 52.67
N GLU A 2 18.12 -6.09 52.45
CA GLU A 2 18.33 -6.75 51.15
C GLU A 2 17.27 -7.80 50.76
N ARG A 3 16.71 -8.50 51.76
CA ARG A 3 15.63 -9.49 51.58
C ARG A 3 14.32 -8.83 51.11
N ALA A 4 14.02 -7.63 51.61
CA ALA A 4 12.87 -6.83 51.21
C ALA A 4 13.01 -6.31 49.76
N ARG A 5 14.21 -5.86 49.37
CA ARG A 5 14.52 -5.48 47.98
C ARG A 5 14.35 -6.64 47.00
N LYS A 6 14.83 -7.85 47.34
CA LYS A 6 14.67 -9.03 46.50
C LYS A 6 13.20 -9.44 46.34
N LEU A 7 12.39 -9.32 47.39
CA LEU A 7 10.95 -9.59 47.33
C LEU A 7 10.19 -8.55 46.50
N ALA A 8 10.52 -7.26 46.65
CA ALA A 8 9.93 -6.18 45.84
C ALA A 8 10.25 -6.36 44.36
N ASN A 9 11.51 -6.67 44.01
CA ASN A 9 11.92 -6.90 42.63
C ASN A 9 11.25 -8.14 42.02
N ARG A 10 11.04 -9.19 42.83
CA ARG A 10 10.37 -10.42 42.38
C ARG A 10 8.86 -10.19 42.16
N ALA A 11 8.22 -9.34 42.97
CA ALA A 11 6.83 -8.95 42.77
C ALA A 11 6.64 -8.11 41.50
N ILE A 12 7.55 -7.16 41.26
CA ILE A 12 7.55 -6.32 40.05
C ILE A 12 7.77 -7.18 38.79
N LEU A 13 8.73 -8.11 38.81
CA LEU A 13 8.97 -9.02 37.68
C LEU A 13 7.77 -9.92 37.40
N ARG A 14 7.09 -10.43 38.42
CA ARG A 14 5.86 -11.22 38.23
C ARG A 14 4.75 -10.39 37.59
N ARG A 15 4.61 -9.12 37.99
CA ARG A 15 3.61 -8.20 37.43
C ARG A 15 3.89 -7.89 35.95
N LEU A 16 5.14 -7.61 35.61
CA LEU A 16 5.55 -7.34 34.22
C LEU A 16 5.36 -8.57 33.30
N VAL A 17 5.66 -9.77 33.81
CA VAL A 17 5.44 -11.02 33.06
C VAL A 17 3.95 -11.38 32.93
N SER A 18 3.10 -10.99 33.90
CA SER A 18 1.64 -11.13 33.77
C SER A 18 1.04 -10.13 32.78
N GLU A 19 1.56 -8.89 32.75
CA GLU A 19 1.14 -7.86 31.79
C GLU A 19 1.56 -8.23 30.35
N SER A 20 2.72 -8.86 30.14
CA SER A 20 3.15 -9.32 28.81
C SER A 20 2.34 -10.50 28.25
N LYS A 21 1.58 -11.22 29.08
CA LYS A 21 0.67 -12.29 28.65
C LYS A 21 -0.72 -11.78 28.27
N GLN A 22 -1.05 -10.53 28.61
CA GLN A 22 -2.27 -9.88 28.14
C GLN A 22 -1.96 -9.15 26.84
N GLN A 23 -2.14 -9.83 25.71
CA GLN A 23 -2.25 -9.15 24.42
C GLN A 23 -3.51 -8.27 24.44
N PRO A 24 -3.47 -7.01 23.99
CA PRO A 24 -4.69 -6.30 23.67
C PRO A 24 -5.30 -6.98 22.44
N LEU A 25 -6.48 -7.58 22.61
CA LEU A 25 -7.34 -7.95 21.50
C LEU A 25 -7.82 -6.66 20.83
N TYR A 26 -7.02 -6.13 19.90
CA TYR A 26 -7.55 -5.24 18.87
C TYR A 26 -8.34 -6.10 17.88
N GLN A 27 -9.58 -6.40 18.25
CA GLN A 27 -10.54 -6.98 17.33
C GLN A 27 -10.95 -5.85 16.36
N SER A 28 -10.42 -5.89 15.15
CA SER A 28 -10.94 -5.07 14.06
C SER A 28 -12.36 -5.55 13.77
N SER A 29 -13.37 -4.86 14.30
CA SER A 29 -14.75 -5.05 13.86
C SER A 29 -14.90 -4.41 12.47
N ARG A 30 -14.45 -5.14 11.46
CA ARG A 30 -14.93 -5.00 10.09
C ARG A 30 -15.85 -6.18 9.80
N TYR A 31 -17.01 -6.18 10.45
CA TYR A 31 -18.15 -6.91 9.91
C TYR A 31 -18.55 -6.20 8.61
N VAL A 32 -18.11 -6.72 7.48
CA VAL A 32 -18.75 -6.44 6.19
C VAL A 32 -20.03 -7.26 6.19
N SER A 33 -21.13 -6.65 6.62
CA SER A 33 -22.46 -7.23 6.47
C SER A 33 -22.82 -7.23 4.97
N SER A 34 -22.79 -8.39 4.33
CA SER A 34 -23.24 -8.56 2.94
C SER A 34 -24.77 -8.70 2.82
N LEU A 35 -25.52 -8.10 3.74
CA LEU A 35 -26.99 -8.12 3.71
C LEU A 35 -27.50 -6.73 3.33
N SER A 36 -27.74 -6.54 2.03
CA SER A 36 -28.59 -5.45 1.58
C SER A 36 -30.06 -5.81 1.88
N PRO A 37 -30.86 -4.94 2.52
CA PRO A 37 -32.29 -5.17 2.62
C PRO A 37 -32.95 -4.87 1.28
N SER A 38 -33.64 -5.86 0.71
CA SER A 38 -34.55 -5.67 -0.42
C SER A 38 -35.76 -4.84 0.05
N VAL A 39 -35.88 -3.60 -0.41
CA VAL A 39 -37.12 -2.83 -0.31
C VAL A 39 -38.01 -3.23 -1.47
N VAL A 40 -38.98 -4.11 -1.22
CA VAL A 40 -40.08 -4.37 -2.16
C VAL A 40 -41.13 -3.28 -1.94
N HIS A 41 -41.27 -2.38 -2.92
CA HIS A 41 -42.42 -1.48 -2.99
C HIS A 41 -43.68 -2.32 -3.24
N GLY A 42 -44.58 -2.33 -2.26
CA GLY A 42 -45.88 -2.98 -2.34
C GLY A 42 -46.82 -2.24 -3.26
N GLY A 43 -47.39 -2.96 -4.23
CA GLY A 43 -48.46 -2.48 -5.08
C GLY A 43 -48.97 -3.59 -5.97
N SER A 44 -49.94 -4.37 -5.50
CA SER A 44 -50.77 -5.15 -6.41
C SER A 44 -52.16 -5.39 -5.84
N ASN A 45 -53.13 -4.97 -6.64
CA ASN A 45 -54.53 -5.32 -6.58
C ASN A 45 -54.75 -6.80 -6.24
N VAL A 46 -55.83 -7.01 -5.49
CA VAL A 46 -56.41 -8.27 -5.03
C VAL A 46 -56.73 -9.20 -6.20
N VAL A 47 -56.11 -10.39 -6.25
CA VAL A 47 -56.69 -11.58 -6.90
C VAL A 47 -56.39 -12.85 -6.09
N LYS A 48 -57.50 -13.50 -5.72
CA LYS A 48 -57.79 -14.86 -5.21
C LYS A 48 -56.66 -15.88 -5.03
N ALA A 49 -56.75 -16.51 -3.85
CA ALA A 49 -56.03 -17.70 -3.41
C ALA A 49 -56.38 -18.96 -4.22
N HIS A 50 -55.36 -19.78 -4.52
CA HIS A 50 -55.49 -21.23 -4.69
C HIS A 50 -54.19 -21.94 -4.24
N ASN A 51 -54.38 -22.98 -3.42
CA ASN A 51 -53.50 -24.12 -3.09
C ASN A 51 -51.98 -23.93 -3.11
N PHE A 52 -51.39 -23.70 -1.93
CA PHE A 52 -49.96 -23.87 -1.69
C PHE A 52 -49.59 -25.36 -1.63
N ASN A 53 -49.14 -25.91 -2.75
CA ASN A 53 -48.32 -27.11 -2.76
C ASN A 53 -46.91 -26.74 -2.29
N SER A 54 -46.43 -27.48 -1.29
CA SER A 54 -45.10 -27.39 -0.67
C SER A 54 -43.99 -27.87 -1.61
N ARG A 55 -43.71 -27.16 -2.69
CA ARG A 55 -42.55 -27.40 -3.56
C ARG A 55 -42.06 -26.13 -4.25
N SER A 56 -41.29 -25.30 -3.53
CA SER A 56 -40.21 -24.48 -4.11
C SER A 56 -39.47 -23.74 -2.98
N LEU A 57 -38.45 -24.38 -2.42
CA LEU A 57 -37.43 -23.74 -1.56
C LEU A 57 -36.03 -23.89 -2.17
N ALA A 58 -35.94 -24.03 -3.49
CA ALA A 58 -34.69 -24.34 -4.19
C ALA A 58 -34.37 -23.36 -5.34
N GLN A 59 -34.76 -22.08 -5.23
CA GLN A 59 -34.59 -21.12 -6.33
C GLN A 59 -33.86 -19.80 -5.99
N PHE A 60 -33.18 -19.70 -4.84
CA PHE A 60 -32.44 -18.47 -4.49
C PHE A 60 -30.98 -18.66 -4.05
N VAL A 61 -30.34 -19.79 -4.38
CA VAL A 61 -28.87 -19.85 -4.37
C VAL A 61 -28.38 -19.47 -5.76
N GLY A 62 -28.58 -18.19 -6.12
CA GLY A 62 -27.95 -17.62 -7.30
C GLY A 62 -26.44 -17.58 -7.06
N SER A 63 -25.72 -18.54 -7.65
CA SER A 63 -24.27 -18.47 -7.77
C SER A 63 -23.95 -17.19 -8.55
N ARG A 64 -23.47 -16.16 -7.86
CA ARG A 64 -23.01 -14.93 -8.52
C ARG A 64 -21.68 -15.28 -9.19
N SER A 65 -21.67 -15.30 -10.52
CA SER A 65 -20.44 -15.40 -11.28
C SER A 65 -19.61 -14.13 -11.06
N ILE A 66 -18.54 -14.25 -10.28
CA ILE A 66 -17.53 -13.18 -10.16
C ILE A 66 -16.62 -13.30 -11.39
N SER A 67 -16.44 -12.20 -12.11
CA SER A 67 -15.49 -12.17 -13.24
C SER A 67 -14.06 -12.31 -12.73
N VAL A 68 -13.25 -13.14 -13.38
CA VAL A 68 -11.82 -13.32 -13.03
C VAL A 68 -11.07 -11.98 -13.11
N GLU A 69 -11.48 -11.10 -14.02
CA GLU A 69 -10.99 -9.73 -14.15
C GLU A 69 -11.17 -8.89 -12.87
N ALA A 70 -12.25 -9.10 -12.14
CA ALA A 70 -12.53 -8.38 -10.89
C ALA A 70 -11.64 -8.86 -9.72
N LEU A 71 -10.99 -10.01 -9.87
CA LEU A 71 -10.06 -10.56 -8.89
C LEU A 71 -8.60 -10.19 -9.21
N LYS A 72 -8.33 -9.54 -10.35
CA LYS A 72 -6.98 -9.06 -10.67
C LYS A 72 -6.56 -7.98 -9.66
N PRO A 73 -5.27 -7.95 -9.25
CA PRO A 73 -4.78 -6.90 -8.37
C PRO A 73 -5.02 -5.53 -9.00
N SER A 74 -5.88 -4.72 -8.37
CA SER A 74 -6.18 -3.36 -8.86
C SER A 74 -5.08 -2.35 -8.55
N ASP A 75 -4.09 -2.76 -7.76
CA ASP A 75 -3.02 -1.91 -7.24
C ASP A 75 -1.74 -2.01 -8.06
N THR A 76 -1.71 -1.31 -9.19
CA THR A 76 -0.52 -1.16 -10.04
C THR A 76 0.26 0.10 -9.67
N PHE A 77 1.57 -0.03 -9.46
CA PHE A 77 2.46 1.09 -9.14
C PHE A 77 2.54 2.16 -10.25
N PRO A 78 2.63 1.81 -11.55
CA PRO A 78 2.71 2.81 -12.62
C PRO A 78 1.56 3.81 -12.63
N ARG A 79 0.35 3.38 -12.24
CA ARG A 79 -0.82 4.26 -12.13
C ARG A 79 -0.67 5.32 -11.03
N ARG A 80 0.04 5.01 -9.93
CA ARG A 80 0.29 5.95 -8.83
C ARG A 80 1.53 6.82 -9.04
N HIS A 81 2.49 6.29 -9.78
CA HIS A 81 3.75 6.97 -10.10
C HIS A 81 3.62 7.93 -11.27
N ASN A 82 2.95 7.51 -12.36
CA ASN A 82 2.72 8.32 -13.54
C ASN A 82 1.41 9.09 -13.38
N SER A 83 1.48 10.41 -13.27
CA SER A 83 0.31 11.26 -13.03
C SER A 83 -0.59 11.43 -14.25
N ALA A 84 -0.04 11.37 -15.46
CA ALA A 84 -0.76 11.64 -16.69
C ALA A 84 -1.59 10.42 -17.14
N THR A 85 -2.90 10.61 -17.27
CA THR A 85 -3.81 9.62 -17.85
C THR A 85 -3.56 9.46 -19.36
N PRO A 86 -3.95 8.34 -19.98
CA PRO A 86 -3.81 8.16 -21.43
C PRO A 86 -4.47 9.27 -22.25
N GLU A 87 -5.61 9.79 -21.79
CA GLU A 87 -6.30 10.90 -22.45
C GLU A 87 -5.51 12.22 -22.35
N GLU A 88 -4.91 12.50 -21.20
CA GLU A 88 -4.03 13.67 -21.02
C GLU A 88 -2.76 13.53 -21.84
N GLN A 89 -2.20 12.32 -21.94
CA GLN A 89 -1.03 12.05 -22.77
C GLN A 89 -1.32 12.37 -24.25
N SER A 90 -2.46 11.92 -24.78
CA SER A 90 -2.86 12.26 -26.15
C SER A 90 -3.06 13.77 -26.34
N LYS A 91 -3.77 14.43 -25.42
CA LYS A 91 -3.98 15.90 -25.49
C LYS A 91 -2.67 16.68 -25.44
N MET A 92 -1.71 16.26 -24.62
CA MET A 92 -0.38 16.88 -24.54
C MET A 92 0.44 16.62 -25.80
N ALA A 93 0.35 15.44 -26.41
CA ALA A 93 1.01 15.15 -27.68
C ALA A 93 0.44 16.03 -28.81
N ASP A 94 -0.89 16.14 -28.89
CA ASP A 94 -1.59 16.98 -29.87
C ASP A 94 -1.21 18.46 -29.71
N PHE A 95 -1.08 18.94 -28.46
CA PHE A 95 -0.65 20.30 -28.16
C PHE A 95 0.75 20.63 -28.72
N VAL A 96 1.66 19.65 -28.74
CA VAL A 96 3.02 19.79 -29.30
C VAL A 96 3.04 19.49 -30.81
N GLY A 97 1.90 19.11 -31.40
CA GLY A 97 1.76 18.87 -32.85
C GLY A 97 1.98 17.42 -33.29
N PHE A 98 1.89 16.44 -32.36
CA PHE A 98 2.04 15.02 -32.66
C PHE A 98 0.75 14.26 -32.40
N ASN A 99 0.39 13.34 -33.30
CA ASN A 99 -0.86 12.57 -33.21
C ASN A 99 -0.85 11.50 -32.10
N SER A 100 0.32 11.16 -31.55
CA SER A 100 0.47 10.14 -30.51
C SER A 100 1.75 10.34 -29.71
N LEU A 101 1.79 9.77 -28.51
CA LEU A 101 3.00 9.71 -27.69
C LEU A 101 4.14 8.99 -28.43
N ASP A 102 3.84 7.90 -29.14
CA ASP A 102 4.83 7.16 -29.93
C ASP A 102 5.44 8.02 -31.04
N SER A 103 4.63 8.85 -31.70
CA SER A 103 5.11 9.77 -32.74
C SER A 103 6.06 10.82 -32.18
N LEU A 104 5.76 11.33 -30.98
CA LEU A 104 6.64 12.25 -30.24
C LEU A 104 7.96 11.58 -29.85
N ILE A 105 7.92 10.33 -29.40
CA ILE A 105 9.13 9.55 -29.09
C ILE A 105 9.97 9.37 -30.36
N ASP A 106 9.37 8.92 -31.47
CA ASP A 106 9.94 8.80 -32.83
C ASP A 106 10.70 10.03 -33.30
N ALA A 107 10.16 11.23 -33.05
CA ALA A 107 10.84 12.47 -33.41
C ALA A 107 11.97 12.88 -32.45
N THR A 108 11.93 12.45 -31.19
CA THR A 108 12.86 12.90 -30.14
C THR A 108 14.13 12.06 -30.03
N VAL A 109 14.00 10.73 -30.07
CA VAL A 109 15.13 9.81 -29.83
C VAL A 109 15.49 9.09 -31.13
N PRO A 110 16.73 9.20 -31.66
CA PRO A 110 17.12 8.49 -32.88
C PRO A 110 16.99 6.97 -32.75
N LYS A 111 16.46 6.29 -33.77
CA LYS A 111 16.26 4.83 -33.76
C LYS A 111 17.55 4.04 -33.56
N SER A 112 18.70 4.59 -33.98
CA SER A 112 20.02 3.93 -33.88
C SER A 112 20.49 3.68 -32.45
N ILE A 113 19.99 4.43 -31.46
CA ILE A 113 20.37 4.30 -30.04
C ILE A 113 19.24 3.73 -29.18
N ARG A 114 18.14 3.29 -29.80
CA ARG A 114 17.01 2.71 -29.08
C ARG A 114 17.26 1.25 -28.77
N ILE A 115 16.78 0.84 -27.61
CA ILE A 115 16.71 -0.56 -27.22
C ILE A 115 15.34 -1.07 -27.67
N ASP A 116 15.31 -2.17 -28.44
CA ASP A 116 14.06 -2.71 -28.98
C ASP A 116 13.14 -3.25 -27.88
N LYS A 117 13.67 -4.08 -26.99
CA LYS A 117 12.97 -4.60 -25.82
C LYS A 117 13.93 -4.72 -24.65
N MET A 118 13.56 -4.12 -23.52
CA MET A 118 14.26 -4.32 -22.26
C MET A 118 13.67 -5.57 -21.59
N GLU A 119 14.35 -6.71 -21.71
CA GLU A 119 13.93 -7.95 -21.08
C GLU A 119 14.61 -8.08 -19.71
N LEU A 120 13.82 -7.98 -18.63
CA LEU A 120 14.29 -8.21 -17.27
C LEU A 120 13.77 -9.58 -16.79
N PRO A 121 14.58 -10.66 -16.82
CA PRO A 121 14.08 -12.03 -16.68
C PRO A 121 13.33 -12.34 -15.38
N ILE A 122 13.55 -11.56 -14.32
CA ILE A 122 12.89 -11.73 -13.01
C ILE A 122 11.86 -10.61 -12.73
N PHE A 123 11.95 -9.47 -13.43
CA PHE A 123 11.20 -8.25 -13.09
C PHE A 123 10.37 -7.69 -14.26
N ASP A 124 10.20 -8.45 -15.35
CA ASP A 124 9.53 -7.99 -16.58
C ASP A 124 8.07 -7.54 -16.34
N GLU A 125 7.32 -8.26 -15.49
CA GLU A 125 5.92 -7.94 -15.19
C GLU A 125 5.73 -6.91 -14.06
N GLY A 126 6.81 -6.56 -13.36
CA GLY A 126 6.77 -5.72 -12.16
C GLY A 126 6.05 -6.37 -10.98
N LEU A 127 6.38 -5.93 -9.75
CA LEU A 127 5.66 -6.35 -8.55
C LEU A 127 4.59 -5.31 -8.19
N THR A 128 3.46 -5.76 -7.66
CA THR A 128 2.55 -4.85 -6.93
C THR A 128 3.25 -4.26 -5.71
N GLU A 129 2.77 -3.14 -5.17
CA GLU A 129 3.40 -2.54 -3.98
C GLU A 129 3.42 -3.49 -2.78
N ALA A 130 2.34 -4.25 -2.57
CA ALA A 130 2.27 -5.22 -1.50
C ALA A 130 3.31 -6.35 -1.66
N GLN A 131 3.41 -6.91 -2.87
CA GLN A 131 4.41 -7.94 -3.18
C GLN A 131 5.83 -7.40 -3.05
N MET A 132 6.07 -6.15 -3.46
CA MET A 132 7.37 -5.51 -3.33
C MET A 132 7.78 -5.34 -1.86
N LEU A 133 6.86 -4.95 -0.99
CA LEU A 133 7.11 -4.86 0.45
C LEU A 133 7.39 -6.23 1.08
N GLU A 134 6.66 -7.27 0.68
CA GLU A 134 6.89 -8.64 1.14
C GLU A 134 8.26 -9.16 0.69
N HIS A 135 8.58 -8.98 -0.59
CA HIS A 135 9.88 -9.34 -1.16
C HIS A 135 11.04 -8.64 -0.47
N MET A 136 10.93 -7.33 -0.21
CA MET A 136 11.96 -6.57 0.51
C MET A 136 12.10 -7.01 1.98
N LYS A 137 11.00 -7.42 2.64
CA LYS A 137 11.06 -8.01 3.98
C LYS A 137 11.77 -9.37 3.98
N ASP A 138 11.50 -10.23 3.00
CA ASP A 138 12.21 -11.50 2.86
C ASP A 138 13.71 -11.29 2.67
N LEU A 139 14.10 -10.38 1.78
CA LEU A 139 15.51 -10.03 1.58
C LEU A 139 16.16 -9.47 2.85
N ALA A 140 15.48 -8.54 3.52
CA ALA A 140 15.98 -7.95 4.77
C ALA A 140 16.16 -8.99 5.89
N SER A 141 15.32 -10.03 5.93
CA SER A 141 15.38 -11.10 6.94
C SER A 141 16.66 -11.94 6.88
N LYS A 142 17.35 -11.95 5.73
CA LYS A 142 18.61 -12.68 5.53
C LYS A 142 19.80 -11.97 6.19
N ASN A 143 19.65 -10.69 6.56
CA ASN A 143 20.69 -9.91 7.23
C ASN A 143 20.81 -10.30 8.71
N LYS A 144 22.05 -10.45 9.20
CA LYS A 144 22.34 -10.71 10.61
C LYS A 144 22.74 -9.43 11.33
N ILE A 145 21.92 -9.00 12.29
CA ILE A 145 22.17 -7.80 13.07
C ILE A 145 23.06 -8.14 14.27
N PHE A 146 24.32 -7.72 14.22
CA PHE A 146 25.29 -7.88 15.31
C PHE A 146 25.54 -6.57 16.05
N LYS A 147 26.03 -6.67 17.28
CA LYS A 147 26.67 -5.54 17.96
C LYS A 147 28.06 -5.35 17.35
N SER A 148 28.15 -4.47 16.36
CA SER A 148 29.39 -4.22 15.64
C SER A 148 30.27 -3.20 16.36
N TYR A 149 31.50 -3.60 16.69
CA TYR A 149 32.55 -2.75 17.29
C TYR A 149 33.80 -2.65 16.39
N ILE A 150 33.64 -2.91 15.08
CA ILE A 150 34.73 -2.86 14.09
C ILE A 150 35.32 -1.44 13.99
N GLY A 151 34.47 -0.42 14.14
CA GLY A 151 34.88 0.99 14.02
C GLY A 151 35.05 1.41 12.56
N MET A 152 36.21 1.96 12.22
CA MET A 152 36.55 2.43 10.86
C MET A 152 35.60 3.51 10.31
N GLY A 153 35.14 4.43 11.16
CA GLY A 153 34.31 5.56 10.75
C GLY A 153 32.80 5.35 10.89
N TYR A 154 32.35 4.14 11.23
CA TYR A 154 30.95 3.85 11.52
C TYR A 154 30.79 3.37 12.97
N TYR A 155 29.95 4.08 13.73
CA TYR A 155 29.66 3.78 15.12
C TYR A 155 28.15 3.70 15.31
N ASN A 156 27.68 2.68 16.01
CA ASN A 156 26.25 2.54 16.28
C ASN A 156 25.76 3.70 17.16
N THR A 157 24.53 4.16 16.93
CA THR A 157 23.94 5.27 17.66
C THR A 157 22.46 5.04 17.92
N PHE A 158 21.95 5.68 18.98
CA PHE A 158 20.52 5.72 19.23
C PHE A 158 19.93 6.89 18.45
N VAL A 159 19.15 6.59 17.40
CA VAL A 159 18.39 7.60 16.66
C VAL A 159 17.13 7.95 17.46
N PRO A 160 16.97 9.21 17.93
CA PRO A 160 15.78 9.61 18.66
C PRO A 160 14.50 9.39 17.82
N PRO A 161 13.46 8.72 18.36
CA PRO A 161 12.25 8.41 17.58
C PRO A 161 11.55 9.64 17.00
N VAL A 162 11.67 10.80 17.66
CA VAL A 162 11.11 12.07 17.18
C VAL A 162 11.78 12.55 15.90
N ILE A 163 13.09 12.31 15.73
CA ILE A 163 13.84 12.67 14.53
C ILE A 163 13.51 11.69 13.40
N LEU A 164 13.48 10.39 13.71
CA LEU A 164 13.15 9.35 12.74
C LEU A 164 11.78 9.62 12.07
N ARG A 165 10.72 9.80 12.88
CA ARG A 165 9.37 9.98 12.35
C ARG A 165 9.12 11.33 11.69
N ASN A 166 9.59 12.42 12.30
CA ASN A 166 9.20 13.76 11.85
C ASN A 166 10.11 14.35 10.78
N ILE A 167 11.32 13.81 10.63
CA ILE A 167 12.31 14.28 9.65
C ILE A 167 12.59 13.19 8.62
N MET A 168 13.10 12.01 9.03
CA MET A 168 13.55 11.00 8.05
C MET A 168 12.39 10.34 7.29
N GLU A 169 11.26 10.08 7.95
CA GLU A 169 10.07 9.46 7.36
C GLU A 169 9.06 10.49 6.81
N ASN A 170 9.39 11.79 6.83
CA ASN A 170 8.50 12.86 6.40
C ASN A 170 8.89 13.41 5.02
N PRO A 171 8.05 13.29 3.97
CA PRO A 171 8.38 13.77 2.63
C PRO A 171 8.64 15.27 2.57
N GLY A 172 8.06 16.07 3.47
CA GLY A 172 8.36 17.50 3.57
C GLY A 172 9.84 17.81 3.87
N TRP A 173 10.61 16.83 4.33
CA TRP A 173 12.02 16.94 4.72
C TRP A 173 13.02 16.26 3.80
N TYR A 174 12.59 15.35 2.91
CA TYR A 174 13.50 14.66 1.97
C TYR A 174 13.15 14.79 0.47
N THR A 175 12.02 15.42 0.11
CA THR A 175 11.63 15.59 -1.31
C THR A 175 12.17 16.86 -1.97
N GLN A 176 12.60 17.83 -1.18
CA GLN A 176 13.29 19.02 -1.64
C GLN A 176 14.71 18.69 -2.12
N TYR A 177 15.17 19.39 -3.14
CA TYR A 177 16.54 19.30 -3.61
C TYR A 177 17.40 20.43 -3.00
N THR A 178 18.49 20.80 -3.66
CA THR A 178 19.33 21.94 -3.27
C THR A 178 18.53 23.26 -3.28
N LEU A 179 18.71 24.07 -2.22
CA LEU A 179 18.04 25.35 -2.03
C LEU A 179 18.60 26.46 -2.95
N ILE A 180 18.40 26.34 -4.26
CA ILE A 180 18.86 27.34 -5.26
C ILE A 180 18.05 28.64 -5.23
N ARG A 181 16.83 28.61 -4.67
CA ARG A 181 15.90 29.75 -4.63
C ARG A 181 16.00 30.51 -3.29
N LEU A 182 17.21 30.90 -2.90
CA LEU A 182 17.41 31.93 -1.89
C LEU A 182 17.89 33.20 -2.60
N ARG A 183 16.94 34.07 -2.96
CA ARG A 183 17.26 35.40 -3.47
C ARG A 183 17.49 36.30 -2.27
N PHE A 184 18.76 36.58 -1.95
CA PHE A 184 19.09 37.69 -1.06
C PHE A 184 18.58 38.99 -1.70
N PRO A 185 17.84 39.84 -0.98
CA PRO A 185 17.48 41.16 -1.51
C PRO A 185 18.78 41.91 -1.80
N ARG A 186 18.98 42.28 -3.07
CA ARG A 186 19.96 43.32 -3.38
C ARG A 186 19.35 44.62 -2.90
N GLU A 187 19.93 45.21 -1.87
CA GLU A 187 19.60 46.57 -1.44
C GLU A 187 19.75 47.51 -2.66
N ALA A 188 18.77 48.40 -2.81
CA ALA A 188 18.65 49.37 -3.90
C ALA A 188 19.30 50.70 -3.52
#